data_AF-A0A329ZCT7-F1
#
_entry.id   AF-A0A329ZCT7-F1
#
_cell.length_a   1.000
_cell.length_b   1.000
_cell.length_c   1.000
_cell.angle_alpha   90.00
_cell.angle_beta   90.00
_cell.angle_gamma   90.00
#
_symmetry.space_group_name_H-M   'P 1'
#
loop_
_entity.id
_entity.type
_entity.pdbx_description
1 polymer ?
#
loop_
_entity_poly.entity_id
_entity_poly.type
_entity_poly.pdbx_seq_one_letter_code
_entity_poly.pdbx_strand_id
1 'polypeptide(L)'
;MKKAWTMLELVFVIVIIGVLASVAIPRFATNRIDAEVAMARNDISNLLEAIEARVFAENLDPTESAPDGFSNWGEWMMDTGGLDRSRWEARDNTLGPLGDTIIDGNRTNFCGPIIQLDTTTGDLTFDPNQIQDNEEQKSVFCADLKDSYPSGSNRTIPLESTDEVKF
;
A
#
# COMPACT_ATOMS: atom_id res chain seq x y z
N MET A 1 15.45 52.41 18.17
CA MET A 1 16.36 51.99 17.10
C MET A 1 16.25 50.48 16.94
N LYS A 2 15.72 49.98 15.82
CA LYS A 2 15.65 48.52 15.57
C LYS A 2 17.05 48.05 15.19
N LYS A 3 17.63 47.10 15.95
CA LYS A 3 18.86 46.41 15.56
C LYS A 3 18.58 45.64 14.26
N ALA A 4 19.06 46.14 13.14
CA ALA A 4 19.16 45.34 11.92
C ALA A 4 20.28 44.31 12.13
N TRP A 5 20.03 43.07 11.72
CA TRP A 5 21.03 42.00 11.72
C TRP A 5 22.19 42.37 10.80
N THR A 6 23.41 41.97 11.17
CA THR A 6 24.57 42.25 10.32
C THR A 6 24.54 41.37 9.07
N MET A 7 25.06 41.90 7.95
CA MET A 7 25.17 41.10 6.71
C MET A 7 26.01 39.84 6.92
N LEU A 8 27.01 39.89 7.81
CA LEU A 8 27.87 38.75 8.12
C LEU A 8 27.12 37.63 8.86
N GLU A 9 26.28 37.97 9.84
CA GLU A 9 25.45 36.99 10.54
C GLU A 9 24.52 36.26 9.57
N LEU A 10 23.92 37.00 8.63
CA LEU A 10 23.04 36.41 7.61
C LEU A 10 23.80 35.39 6.74
N VAL A 11 24.99 35.75 6.27
CA VAL A 11 25.81 34.88 5.42
C VAL A 11 26.22 33.60 6.16
N PHE A 12 26.66 33.72 7.42
CA PHE A 12 27.05 32.57 8.21
C PHE A 12 25.90 31.58 8.42
N VAL A 13 24.70 32.08 8.68
CA VAL A 13 23.49 31.24 8.84
C VAL A 13 23.17 30.48 7.55
N ILE A 14 23.21 31.15 6.39
CA ILE A 14 22.91 30.49 5.10
C ILE A 14 23.94 29.39 4.80
N VAL A 15 25.22 29.63 5.07
CA VAL A 15 26.28 28.63 4.85
C VAL A 15 26.08 27.40 5.74
N ILE A 16 25.77 27.60 7.04
CA ILE A 16 25.50 26.48 7.94
C ILE A 16 24.30 25.66 7.48
N ILE A 17 23.18 26.34 7.15
CA ILE A 17 21.98 25.66 6.66
C ILE A 17 22.29 24.90 5.36
N GLY A 18 23.10 25.47 4.46
CA GLY A 18 23.51 24.82 3.22
C GLY A 18 24.27 23.51 3.45
N VAL A 19 25.21 23.49 4.41
CA VAL A 19 25.97 22.29 4.76
C VAL A 19 25.09 21.24 5.45
N LEU A 20 24.20 21.66 6.36
CA LEU A 20 23.30 20.73 7.03
C LEU A 20 22.27 20.12 6.06
N ALA A 21 21.74 20.94 5.14
CA ALA A 21 20.76 20.49 4.15
C ALA A 21 21.34 19.44 3.20
N SER A 22 22.60 19.58 2.78
CA SER A 22 23.23 18.63 1.84
C SER A 22 23.33 17.21 2.40
N VAL A 23 23.51 17.06 3.71
CA VAL A 23 23.55 15.76 4.39
C VAL A 23 22.14 15.25 4.75
N ALA A 24 21.23 16.15 5.11
CA ALA A 24 19.89 15.79 5.56
C ALA A 24 18.95 15.38 4.42
N ILE A 25 18.99 16.06 3.27
CA ILE A 25 18.05 15.83 2.15
C ILE A 25 18.08 14.38 1.64
N PRO A 26 19.24 13.75 1.37
CA PRO A 26 19.27 12.38 0.86
C PRO A 26 18.67 11.37 1.85
N ARG A 27 18.99 11.52 3.14
CA ARG A 27 18.44 10.64 4.19
C ARG A 27 16.95 10.82 4.39
N PHE A 28 16.46 12.04 4.23
CA PHE A 28 15.02 12.31 4.35
C PHE A 28 14.22 11.61 3.24
N ALA A 29 14.75 11.58 2.01
CA ALA A 29 14.11 10.89 0.90
C ALA A 29 13.98 9.38 1.13
N THR A 30 15.06 8.70 1.58
CA THR A 30 15.03 7.26 1.87
C THR A 30 14.11 6.95 3.05
N ASN A 31 14.23 7.71 4.14
CA ASN A 31 13.40 7.50 5.34
C ASN A 31 11.89 7.65 5.04
N ARG A 32 11.53 8.50 4.08
CA ARG A 32 10.13 8.64 3.65
C ARG A 32 9.65 7.36 2.97
N ILE A 33 10.44 6.78 2.07
CA ILE A 33 10.07 5.54 1.36
C ILE A 33 9.96 4.39 2.36
N ASP A 34 10.93 4.25 3.27
CA ASP A 34 10.89 3.25 4.35
C ASP A 34 9.61 3.36 5.21
N ALA A 35 9.21 4.59 5.53
CA ALA A 35 7.98 4.85 6.27
C ALA A 35 6.74 4.49 5.43
N GLU A 36 6.73 4.78 4.13
CA GLU A 36 5.65 4.39 3.23
C GLU A 36 5.52 2.86 3.12
N VAL A 37 6.63 2.14 3.05
CA VAL A 37 6.67 0.66 3.06
C VAL A 37 6.13 0.13 4.40
N ALA A 38 6.58 0.67 5.53
CA ALA A 38 6.08 0.27 6.85
C ALA A 38 4.56 0.51 6.99
N MET A 39 4.06 1.62 6.48
CA MET A 39 2.61 1.90 6.42
C MET A 39 1.88 0.87 5.56
N ALA A 40 2.37 0.59 4.35
CA ALA A 40 1.73 -0.37 3.45
C ALA A 40 1.66 -1.78 4.08
N ARG A 41 2.69 -2.21 4.82
CA ARG A 41 2.67 -3.50 5.53
C ARG A 41 1.59 -3.55 6.61
N ASN A 42 1.42 -2.46 7.37
CA ASN A 42 0.39 -2.36 8.38
C ASN A 42 -1.02 -2.30 7.75
N ASP A 43 -1.17 -1.57 6.64
CA ASP A 43 -2.41 -1.51 5.87
C ASP A 43 -2.81 -2.91 5.39
N ILE A 44 -1.86 -3.70 4.87
CA ILE A 44 -2.10 -5.09 4.44
C ILE A 44 -2.58 -5.96 5.61
N SER A 45 -1.88 -5.94 6.75
CA SER A 45 -2.28 -6.78 7.89
C SER A 45 -3.67 -6.40 8.40
N ASN A 46 -3.94 -5.11 8.54
CA ASN A 46 -5.23 -4.62 9.01
C ASN A 46 -6.35 -4.93 8.00
N LEU A 47 -6.06 -4.80 6.71
CA LEU A 47 -7.01 -5.10 5.64
C LEU A 47 -7.41 -6.58 5.64
N LEU A 48 -6.45 -7.50 5.73
CA LEU A 48 -6.75 -8.94 5.73
C LEU A 48 -7.70 -9.31 6.88
N GLU A 49 -7.45 -8.78 8.09
CA GLU A 49 -8.33 -8.96 9.25
C GLU A 49 -9.70 -8.29 9.05
N ALA A 50 -9.73 -7.10 8.46
CA ALA A 50 -10.96 -6.35 8.21
C ALA A 50 -11.86 -7.02 7.15
N ILE A 51 -11.26 -7.58 6.09
CA ILE A 51 -11.99 -8.33 5.06
C ILE A 51 -12.66 -9.54 5.69
N GLU A 52 -11.89 -10.36 6.41
CA GLU A 52 -12.40 -11.54 7.10
C GLU A 52 -13.58 -11.17 8.01
N ALA A 53 -13.39 -10.17 8.88
CA ALA A 53 -14.44 -9.72 9.79
C ALA A 53 -15.70 -9.21 9.06
N ARG A 54 -15.53 -8.44 7.98
CA ARG A 54 -16.67 -7.84 7.25
C ARG A 54 -17.45 -8.88 6.47
N VAL A 55 -16.78 -9.83 5.80
CA VAL A 55 -17.44 -10.95 5.11
C VAL A 55 -18.33 -11.72 6.08
N PHE A 56 -17.81 -12.08 7.26
CA PHE A 56 -18.61 -12.80 8.26
C PHE A 56 -19.72 -11.95 8.87
N ALA A 57 -19.49 -10.66 9.13
CA ALA A 57 -20.49 -9.78 9.73
C ALA A 57 -21.67 -9.48 8.79
N GLU A 58 -21.40 -9.35 7.50
CA GLU A 58 -22.40 -9.06 6.46
C GLU A 58 -22.95 -10.34 5.81
N ASN A 59 -22.46 -11.52 6.20
CA ASN A 59 -22.81 -12.82 5.62
C ASN A 59 -22.67 -12.82 4.09
N LEU A 60 -21.54 -12.30 3.62
CA LEU A 60 -21.22 -12.21 2.20
C LEU A 60 -20.70 -13.55 1.71
N ASP A 61 -21.10 -13.92 0.48
CA ASP A 61 -20.53 -15.06 -0.23
C ASP A 61 -19.43 -14.54 -1.19
N PRO A 62 -18.15 -14.86 -0.94
CA PRO A 62 -17.05 -14.41 -1.79
C PRO A 62 -17.07 -14.99 -3.21
N THR A 63 -17.89 -16.02 -3.47
CA THR A 63 -18.03 -16.62 -4.81
C THR A 63 -19.01 -15.90 -5.71
N GLU A 64 -19.88 -15.09 -5.11
CA GLU A 64 -20.84 -14.27 -5.83
C GLU A 64 -20.25 -12.92 -6.26
N SER A 65 -21.05 -12.13 -6.98
CA SER A 65 -20.67 -10.76 -7.33
C SER A 65 -20.46 -9.91 -6.07
N ALA A 66 -19.54 -8.96 -6.16
CA ALA A 66 -19.29 -8.01 -5.08
C ALA A 66 -20.58 -7.31 -4.59
N PRO A 67 -20.67 -6.93 -3.31
CA PRO A 67 -21.87 -6.33 -2.74
C PRO A 67 -22.34 -5.06 -3.46
N ASP A 68 -23.64 -4.77 -3.35
CA ASP A 68 -24.24 -3.57 -3.94
C ASP A 68 -23.46 -2.30 -3.61
N GLY A 69 -23.21 -1.47 -4.63
CA GLY A 69 -22.43 -0.24 -4.52
C GLY A 69 -20.96 -0.37 -4.90
N PHE A 70 -20.48 -1.58 -5.17
CA PHE A 70 -19.12 -1.84 -5.65
C PHE A 70 -19.15 -2.52 -7.01
N SER A 71 -18.22 -2.14 -7.89
CA SER A 71 -18.15 -2.75 -9.23
C SER A 71 -17.49 -4.13 -9.22
N ASN A 72 -16.64 -4.40 -8.21
CA ASN A 72 -15.86 -5.62 -8.06
C ASN A 72 -15.35 -5.76 -6.62
N TRP A 73 -14.78 -6.93 -6.28
CA TRP A 73 -14.29 -7.20 -4.94
C TRP A 73 -13.07 -6.36 -4.57
N GLY A 74 -12.24 -5.96 -5.53
CA GLY A 74 -11.11 -5.07 -5.30
C GLY A 74 -11.54 -3.70 -4.75
N GLU A 75 -12.58 -3.10 -5.33
CA GLU A 75 -13.13 -1.82 -4.87
C GLU A 75 -13.74 -1.95 -3.48
N TRP A 76 -14.46 -3.05 -3.24
CA TRP A 76 -15.01 -3.38 -1.93
C TRP A 76 -13.90 -3.62 -0.87
N MET A 77 -12.81 -4.31 -1.22
CA MET A 77 -11.66 -4.52 -0.33
C MET A 77 -10.99 -3.19 0.02
N MET A 78 -10.81 -2.31 -0.97
CA MET A 78 -10.24 -0.99 -0.78
C MET A 78 -11.07 -0.13 0.17
N ASP A 79 -12.40 -0.17 0.05
CA ASP A 79 -13.34 0.49 0.96
C ASP A 79 -13.30 -0.12 2.36
N THR A 80 -13.29 -1.44 2.46
CA THR A 80 -13.24 -2.18 3.73
C THR A 80 -12.00 -1.82 4.55
N GLY A 81 -10.84 -1.68 3.91
CA GLY A 81 -9.61 -1.25 4.57
C GLY A 81 -9.48 0.25 4.78
N GLY A 82 -10.43 1.07 4.31
CA GLY A 82 -10.32 2.53 4.34
C GLY A 82 -9.10 3.05 3.59
N LEU A 83 -8.69 2.36 2.51
CA LEU A 83 -7.43 2.60 1.83
C LEU A 83 -7.52 3.81 0.89
N ASP A 84 -6.42 4.57 0.84
CA ASP A 84 -6.33 5.77 0.02
C ASP A 84 -6.13 5.40 -1.46
N ARG A 85 -7.04 5.86 -2.33
CA ARG A 85 -7.03 5.63 -3.79
C ARG A 85 -5.81 6.20 -4.51
N SER A 86 -5.05 7.10 -3.89
CA SER A 86 -3.79 7.62 -4.44
C SER A 86 -2.60 6.68 -4.19
N ARG A 87 -2.74 5.73 -3.26
CA ARG A 87 -1.68 4.78 -2.86
C ARG A 87 -2.04 3.33 -3.14
N TRP A 88 -3.32 3.05 -3.32
CA TRP A 88 -3.87 1.71 -3.56
C TRP A 88 -4.74 1.74 -4.81
N GLU A 89 -4.62 0.70 -5.61
CA GLU A 89 -5.41 0.51 -6.82
C GLU A 89 -6.11 -0.85 -6.75
N ALA A 90 -7.43 -0.82 -6.94
CA ALA A 90 -8.23 -2.01 -7.12
C ALA A 90 -8.34 -2.35 -8.61
N ARG A 91 -8.14 -3.62 -8.97
CA ARG A 91 -8.33 -4.15 -10.32
C ARG A 91 -9.14 -5.42 -10.24
N ASP A 92 -10.40 -5.36 -10.67
CA ASP A 92 -11.34 -6.47 -10.58
C ASP A 92 -11.37 -7.05 -9.16
N ASN A 93 -11.06 -8.33 -8.97
CA ASN A 93 -11.06 -8.97 -7.64
C ASN A 93 -9.69 -8.93 -6.97
N THR A 94 -8.84 -7.98 -7.37
CA THR A 94 -7.48 -7.83 -6.85
C THR A 94 -7.23 -6.42 -6.36
N LEU A 95 -6.27 -6.31 -5.46
CA LEU A 95 -5.86 -5.05 -4.84
C LEU A 95 -4.34 -5.04 -4.67
N GLY A 96 -3.74 -3.88 -4.91
CA GLY A 96 -2.34 -3.68 -4.64
C GLY A 96 -1.93 -2.21 -4.54
N PRO A 97 -0.73 -1.95 -4.00
CA PRO A 97 -0.25 -0.60 -3.81
C PRO A 97 0.35 -0.03 -5.09
N LEU A 98 0.37 1.29 -5.16
CA LEU A 98 1.01 2.05 -6.22
C LEU A 98 2.43 2.43 -5.82
N GLY A 99 3.35 2.35 -6.78
CA GLY A 99 4.74 2.74 -6.68
C GLY A 99 4.93 4.23 -6.41
N ASP A 100 6.16 4.64 -6.11
CA ASP A 100 6.52 6.05 -5.87
C ASP A 100 6.74 6.88 -7.15
N THR A 101 6.48 6.30 -8.33
CA THR A 101 6.57 7.00 -9.62
C THR A 101 5.37 7.93 -9.84
N ILE A 102 5.62 9.23 -9.92
CA ILE A 102 4.58 10.24 -10.16
C ILE A 102 4.63 10.71 -11.61
N ILE A 103 3.53 10.54 -12.33
CA ILE A 103 3.31 11.06 -13.69
C ILE A 103 2.05 11.93 -13.64
N ASP A 104 2.14 13.17 -14.13
CA ASP A 104 1.04 14.14 -14.14
C ASP A 104 0.36 14.36 -12.77
N GLY A 105 1.12 14.24 -11.68
CA GLY A 105 0.64 14.43 -10.32
C GLY A 105 -0.02 13.20 -9.70
N ASN A 106 -0.17 12.10 -10.44
CA ASN A 106 -0.70 10.85 -9.93
C ASN A 106 0.40 9.82 -9.75
N ARG A 107 0.29 8.99 -8.70
CA ARG A 107 1.10 7.77 -8.61
C ARG A 107 0.65 6.86 -9.75
N THR A 108 1.60 6.51 -10.58
CA THR A 108 1.46 5.46 -11.58
C THR A 108 2.29 4.29 -11.11
N ASN A 109 2.29 3.18 -11.84
CA ASN A 109 3.09 2.00 -11.53
C ASN A 109 2.50 1.13 -10.41
N PHE A 110 1.55 0.28 -10.81
CA PHE A 110 0.93 -0.69 -9.92
C PHE A 110 1.93 -1.76 -9.54
N CYS A 111 2.24 -1.87 -8.24
CA CYS A 111 3.22 -2.85 -7.77
C CYS A 111 2.77 -4.29 -8.01
N GLY A 112 1.50 -4.54 -8.30
CA GLY A 112 0.98 -5.86 -8.65
C GLY A 112 -0.21 -6.27 -7.76
N PRO A 113 -0.98 -7.27 -8.19
CA PRO A 113 -2.16 -7.75 -7.48
C PRO A 113 -1.73 -8.59 -6.27
N ILE A 114 -1.28 -7.95 -5.20
CA ILE A 114 -0.74 -8.64 -4.03
C ILE A 114 -1.81 -9.27 -3.15
N ILE A 115 -3.04 -8.73 -3.17
CA ILE A 115 -4.20 -9.29 -2.50
C ILE A 115 -5.20 -9.66 -3.60
N GLN A 116 -5.65 -10.90 -3.58
CA GLN A 116 -6.51 -11.47 -4.60
C GLN A 116 -7.61 -12.25 -3.94
N LEU A 117 -8.84 -12.03 -4.39
CA LEU A 117 -9.97 -12.88 -4.04
C LEU A 117 -10.27 -13.81 -5.22
N ASP A 118 -10.15 -15.12 -5.01
CA ASP A 118 -10.62 -16.10 -5.97
C ASP A 118 -12.12 -16.33 -5.75
N THR A 119 -12.96 -15.82 -6.65
CA THR A 119 -14.42 -15.98 -6.58
C THR A 119 -14.88 -17.38 -6.99
N THR A 120 -13.97 -18.28 -7.33
CA THR A 120 -14.32 -19.70 -7.62
C THR A 120 -14.21 -20.55 -6.36
N THR A 121 -13.23 -20.25 -5.50
CA THR A 121 -12.97 -21.00 -4.25
C THR A 121 -13.35 -20.22 -2.99
N GLY A 122 -13.62 -18.92 -3.13
CA GLY A 122 -13.83 -17.99 -2.03
C GLY A 122 -12.58 -17.74 -1.18
N ASP A 123 -11.38 -18.02 -1.71
CA ASP A 123 -10.13 -17.83 -0.99
C ASP A 123 -9.58 -16.41 -1.17
N LEU A 124 -9.27 -15.75 -0.07
CA LEU A 124 -8.50 -14.52 -0.05
C LEU A 124 -7.01 -14.85 0.06
N THR A 125 -6.25 -14.53 -0.97
CA THR A 125 -4.80 -14.77 -1.02
C THR A 125 -4.03 -13.47 -1.00
N PHE A 126 -3.09 -13.38 -0.05
CA PHE A 126 -2.00 -12.41 -0.06
C PHE A 126 -0.73 -13.08 -0.60
N ASP A 127 -0.22 -12.61 -1.74
CA ASP A 127 1.01 -13.11 -2.36
C ASP A 127 2.00 -11.98 -2.69
N PRO A 128 3.04 -11.78 -1.85
CA PRO A 128 4.13 -10.83 -2.11
C PRO A 128 4.93 -11.12 -3.37
N ASN A 129 4.90 -12.34 -3.91
CA ASN A 129 5.66 -12.67 -5.12
C ASN A 129 5.06 -12.01 -6.37
N GLN A 130 3.79 -11.59 -6.31
CA GLN A 130 3.13 -10.82 -7.36
C GLN A 130 3.63 -9.38 -7.43
N ILE A 131 4.50 -8.94 -6.50
CA ILE A 131 5.11 -7.63 -6.56
C ILE A 131 6.05 -7.56 -7.77
N GLN A 132 5.64 -6.79 -8.76
CA GLN A 132 6.35 -6.51 -10.00
C GLN A 132 7.42 -5.46 -9.76
N ASP A 133 8.66 -5.76 -10.17
CA ASP A 133 9.83 -4.87 -10.15
C ASP A 133 10.35 -4.57 -11.58
N ASN A 134 9.62 -5.02 -12.60
CA ASN A 134 10.04 -5.02 -14.01
C ASN A 134 10.64 -3.67 -14.48
N GLU A 135 11.67 -3.73 -15.34
CA GLU A 135 12.53 -2.59 -15.70
C GLU A 135 11.79 -1.34 -16.26
N GLU A 136 10.62 -1.50 -16.89
CA GLU A 136 9.79 -0.38 -17.39
C GLU A 136 8.95 0.32 -16.30
N GLN A 137 8.82 -0.32 -15.15
CA GLN A 137 7.92 0.00 -14.03
C GLN A 137 8.69 -0.15 -12.71
N LYS A 138 9.99 0.17 -12.69
CA LYS A 138 10.80 0.06 -11.48
C LYS A 138 10.56 1.24 -10.55
N SER A 139 9.74 1.05 -9.52
CA SER A 139 9.61 1.99 -8.40
C SER A 139 10.45 1.50 -7.22
N VAL A 140 11.12 2.41 -6.51
CA VAL A 140 11.95 2.06 -5.34
C VAL A 140 11.04 1.49 -4.25
N PHE A 141 9.85 2.07 -4.11
CA PHE A 141 8.84 1.57 -3.18
C PHE A 141 8.42 0.12 -3.44
N CYS A 142 8.14 -0.28 -4.69
CA CYS A 142 7.73 -1.66 -4.97
C CYS A 142 8.86 -2.65 -4.68
N ALA A 143 10.11 -2.28 -5.00
CA ALA A 143 11.28 -3.10 -4.70
C ALA A 143 11.49 -3.27 -3.19
N ASP A 144 11.49 -2.17 -2.43
CA ASP A 144 11.65 -2.20 -0.97
C ASP A 144 10.48 -2.94 -0.28
N LEU A 145 9.26 -2.79 -0.80
CA LEU A 145 8.10 -3.53 -0.32
C LEU A 145 8.27 -5.03 -0.55
N LYS A 146 8.72 -5.45 -1.73
CA LYS A 146 9.01 -6.86 -2.04
C LYS A 146 10.07 -7.44 -1.10
N ASP A 147 11.16 -6.71 -0.92
CA ASP A 147 12.27 -7.13 -0.05
C ASP A 147 11.88 -7.17 1.44
N SER A 148 10.83 -6.45 1.83
CA SER A 148 10.29 -6.47 3.19
C SER A 148 9.61 -7.80 3.57
N TYR A 149 9.30 -8.65 2.58
CA TYR A 149 8.66 -9.94 2.75
C TYR A 149 9.63 -11.10 2.43
N PRO A 150 9.87 -12.03 3.37
CA PRO A 150 10.72 -13.19 3.09
C PRO A 150 10.03 -14.16 2.11
N SER A 151 10.82 -15.02 1.46
CA SER A 151 10.29 -16.08 0.58
C SER A 151 9.31 -16.98 1.33
N GLY A 152 8.14 -17.25 0.73
CA GLY A 152 7.10 -18.10 1.33
C GLY A 152 6.22 -17.39 2.38
N SER A 153 6.15 -16.06 2.33
CA SER A 153 5.27 -15.24 3.20
C SER A 153 3.83 -15.10 2.67
N ASN A 154 3.51 -15.81 1.59
CA ASN A 154 2.17 -15.92 1.05
C ASN A 154 1.19 -16.52 2.08
N ARG A 155 -0.01 -15.96 2.11
CA ARG A 155 -1.10 -16.39 3.01
C ARG A 155 -2.37 -16.55 2.22
N THR A 156 -3.09 -17.63 2.49
CA THR A 156 -4.43 -17.86 1.93
C THR A 156 -5.38 -18.05 3.10
N ILE A 157 -6.49 -17.32 3.06
CA ILE A 157 -7.54 -17.30 4.06
C ILE A 157 -8.83 -17.76 3.37
N PRO A 158 -9.35 -18.95 3.69
CA PRO A 158 -10.64 -19.36 3.17
C PRO A 158 -11.73 -18.50 3.81
N LEU A 159 -12.51 -17.79 2.99
CA LEU A 159 -13.59 -16.93 3.47
C LEU A 159 -14.96 -17.60 3.39
N GLU A 160 -15.06 -18.74 2.70
CA GLU A 160 -16.24 -19.60 2.80
C GLU A 160 -16.33 -20.18 4.22
N SER A 161 -17.51 -20.11 4.83
CA SER A 161 -17.77 -20.92 6.02
C SER A 161 -17.69 -22.37 5.57
N THR A 162 -16.66 -23.10 6.01
CA THR A 162 -16.63 -24.56 5.87
C THR A 162 -17.98 -25.10 6.32
N ASP A 163 -18.73 -25.67 5.38
CA ASP A 163 -20.00 -26.38 5.51
C ASP A 163 -20.75 -26.15 6.83
N GLU A 164 -21.88 -25.44 6.72
CA GLU A 164 -23.05 -25.54 7.59
C GLU A 164 -22.92 -26.66 8.65
N VAL A 165 -22.66 -26.32 9.91
CA VAL A 165 -23.13 -27.18 11.00
C VAL A 165 -24.65 -27.06 11.00
N LYS A 166 -25.30 -27.84 10.11
CA LYS A 166 -26.73 -28.10 10.15
C LYS A 166 -27.00 -28.78 11.48
N PHE A 167 -27.61 -28.04 12.40
CA PHE A 167 -28.26 -28.63 13.56
C PHE A 167 -29.52 -29.38 13.14
#